data_AF-A0A428K2J7-F1
#
_entry.id   AF-A0A428K2J7-F1
#
_cell.length_a   1.000
_cell.length_b   1.000
_cell.length_c   1.000
_cell.angle_alpha   90.00
_cell.angle_beta   90.00
_cell.angle_gamma   90.00
#
_symmetry.space_group_name_H-M   'P 1'
#
loop_
_entity.id
_entity.type
_entity.pdbx_description
1 polymer ?
#
loop_
_entity_poly.entity_id
_entity_poly.type
_entity_poly.pdbx_seq_one_letter_code
_entity_poly.pdbx_strand_id
1 'polypeptide(L)'
;MTLYYPKKHINNQFRRDIFPLLKPFLKPETFTDAERMALYGVSDQDYKFVNTIQDAKVAILPMSWNYYYSTNQLSVAKDFIEDTQKYNKPIWIAMLGDFGLPIPDYSNSVVFRASGYQSKLSNSHQGMPVFINDPLQTYYSQSHIFKRPYHKKPTIGFCGQASTSAITRAKELVNIAGRNLAYYIKQRPYKPEKLTSSSFFRGQSLRACQQSTLVRTNFIVRNQYRAGAKTVAERHASSVAFYDNMKTSDYIICARGAGNFSVRLYETLAMGRIPVYINTDGLLPLQDTIDWKKHMVWVEEDELDMIGQKVFDFHANLNPNQFDKLCQENRMLWKNILQLKGFFNKAIETFLK
;
A
#
# COMPACT_ATOMS: atom_id res chain seq x y z
N MET A 1 -6.98 -23.65 2.42
CA MET A 1 -8.33 -23.15 2.03
C MET A 1 -8.64 -23.53 0.58
N THR A 2 -9.91 -23.81 0.19
CA THR A 2 -10.26 -24.07 -1.22
C THR A 2 -10.63 -22.80 -1.99
N LEU A 3 -9.97 -22.56 -3.12
CA LEU A 3 -10.15 -21.40 -3.99
C LEU A 3 -10.52 -21.83 -5.41
N TYR A 4 -11.35 -21.06 -6.08
CA TYR A 4 -11.64 -21.25 -7.51
C TYR A 4 -11.31 -19.98 -8.30
N TYR A 5 -10.76 -20.14 -9.50
CA TYR A 5 -10.71 -19.08 -10.51
C TYR A 5 -10.77 -19.68 -11.92
N PRO A 6 -11.42 -19.01 -12.89
CA PRO A 6 -11.48 -19.49 -14.26
C PRO A 6 -10.13 -19.30 -14.95
N LYS A 7 -9.37 -20.38 -15.13
CA LYS A 7 -8.04 -20.36 -15.79
C LYS A 7 -8.07 -19.69 -17.17
N LYS A 8 -9.17 -19.83 -17.91
CA LYS A 8 -9.39 -19.19 -19.22
C LYS A 8 -9.31 -17.66 -19.22
N HIS A 9 -9.47 -17.00 -18.07
CA HIS A 9 -9.35 -15.55 -17.97
C HIS A 9 -7.90 -15.07 -17.76
N ILE A 10 -6.97 -15.98 -17.48
CA ILE A 10 -5.57 -15.61 -17.24
C ILE A 10 -4.93 -15.18 -18.55
N ASN A 11 -4.32 -13.98 -18.54
CA ASN A 11 -3.47 -13.52 -19.61
C ASN A 11 -2.06 -13.24 -19.09
N ASN A 12 -1.12 -14.11 -19.45
CA ASN A 12 0.28 -14.04 -19.03
C ASN A 12 1.04 -12.83 -19.61
N GLN A 13 0.52 -12.14 -20.63
CA GLN A 13 1.10 -10.88 -21.11
C GLN A 13 0.84 -9.73 -20.13
N PHE A 14 -0.20 -9.84 -19.28
CA PHE A 14 -0.62 -8.82 -18.31
C PHE A 14 -0.32 -9.25 -16.86
N ARG A 15 0.87 -9.81 -16.59
CA ARG A 15 1.20 -10.35 -15.25
C ARG A 15 1.06 -9.36 -14.09
N ARG A 16 1.17 -8.05 -14.36
CA ARG A 16 1.02 -7.01 -13.34
C ARG A 16 -0.42 -6.96 -12.80
N ASP A 17 -1.39 -7.27 -13.65
CA ASP A 17 -2.82 -7.27 -13.37
C ASP A 17 -3.35 -8.57 -12.77
N ILE A 18 -2.56 -9.65 -12.74
CA ILE A 18 -2.97 -10.88 -12.04
C ILE A 18 -3.31 -10.55 -10.58
N PHE A 19 -4.39 -11.12 -10.07
CA PHE A 19 -4.76 -11.00 -8.66
C PHE A 19 -3.58 -11.38 -7.75
N PRO A 20 -3.16 -10.54 -6.78
CA PRO A 20 -1.89 -10.73 -6.07
C PRO A 20 -1.67 -12.12 -5.47
N LEU A 21 -2.70 -12.73 -4.87
CA LEU A 21 -2.62 -14.07 -4.29
C LEU A 21 -2.36 -15.19 -5.34
N LEU A 22 -2.74 -14.99 -6.60
CA LEU A 22 -2.54 -16.00 -7.65
C LEU A 22 -1.11 -15.98 -8.23
N LYS A 23 -0.39 -14.86 -8.10
CA LYS A 23 0.97 -14.69 -8.68
C LYS A 23 1.98 -15.77 -8.26
N PRO A 24 2.02 -16.25 -6.99
CA PRO A 24 2.94 -17.31 -6.57
C PRO A 24 2.64 -18.68 -7.19
N PHE A 25 1.39 -18.94 -7.58
CA PHE A 25 0.91 -20.24 -8.07
C PHE A 25 0.86 -20.31 -9.60
N LEU A 26 0.88 -19.16 -10.28
CA LEU A 26 0.93 -19.06 -11.74
C LEU A 26 2.38 -18.92 -12.21
N LYS A 27 3.21 -19.91 -11.89
CA LYS A 27 4.65 -19.94 -12.18
C LYS A 27 4.98 -21.14 -13.07
N PRO A 28 6.13 -21.14 -13.78
CA PRO A 28 6.58 -22.32 -14.52
C PRO A 28 6.68 -23.53 -13.60
N GLU A 29 6.56 -24.74 -14.16
CA GLU A 29 6.64 -26.00 -13.38
C GLU A 29 7.97 -26.17 -12.63
N THR A 30 9.03 -25.52 -13.12
CA THR A 30 10.35 -25.50 -12.45
C THR A 30 10.38 -24.68 -11.16
N PHE A 31 9.34 -23.89 -10.85
CA PHE A 31 9.31 -23.01 -9.68
C PHE A 31 8.87 -23.76 -8.41
N THR A 32 9.85 -24.10 -7.59
CA THR A 32 9.71 -24.96 -6.42
C THR A 32 8.90 -24.29 -5.29
N ASP A 33 8.39 -25.09 -4.35
CA ASP A 33 7.68 -24.55 -3.19
C ASP A 33 8.61 -23.75 -2.26
N ALA A 34 9.88 -24.18 -2.12
CA ALA A 34 10.90 -23.45 -1.37
C ALA A 34 11.10 -22.03 -1.91
N GLU A 35 11.18 -21.86 -3.24
CA GLU A 35 11.26 -20.54 -3.86
C GLU A 35 9.96 -19.72 -3.68
N ARG A 36 8.79 -20.38 -3.63
CA ARG A 36 7.51 -19.74 -3.28
C ARG A 36 7.57 -19.09 -1.93
N MET A 37 8.00 -19.87 -0.94
CA MET A 37 8.05 -19.45 0.45
C MET A 37 9.08 -18.34 0.61
N ALA A 38 10.23 -18.43 -0.06
CA ALA A 38 11.25 -17.41 -0.03
C ALA A 38 10.81 -16.07 -0.65
N LEU A 39 10.11 -16.10 -1.79
CA LEU A 39 9.73 -14.88 -2.53
C LEU A 39 8.38 -14.28 -2.11
N TYR A 40 7.43 -15.11 -1.71
CA TYR A 40 6.04 -14.72 -1.48
C TYR A 40 5.54 -15.02 -0.07
N GLY A 41 6.30 -15.79 0.72
CA GLY A 41 5.90 -16.20 2.06
C GLY A 41 4.72 -17.19 2.10
N VAL A 42 4.30 -17.74 0.96
CA VAL A 42 3.22 -18.74 0.84
C VAL A 42 3.75 -20.06 0.29
N SER A 43 3.16 -21.16 0.72
CA SER A 43 3.41 -22.54 0.24
C SER A 43 2.24 -23.03 -0.62
N ASP A 44 2.47 -24.03 -1.46
CA ASP A 44 1.44 -24.79 -2.20
C ASP A 44 0.43 -25.49 -1.28
N GLN A 45 0.78 -25.74 -0.02
CA GLN A 45 -0.12 -26.31 0.99
C GLN A 45 -1.09 -25.28 1.59
N ASP A 46 -0.80 -23.97 1.48
CA ASP A 46 -1.64 -22.94 2.10
C ASP A 46 -3.01 -22.83 1.38
N TYR A 47 -3.03 -23.06 0.06
CA TYR A 47 -4.19 -22.86 -0.80
C TYR A 47 -4.38 -24.04 -1.77
N LYS A 48 -5.60 -24.59 -1.77
CA LYS A 48 -6.01 -25.66 -2.68
C LYS A 48 -6.91 -25.08 -3.77
N PHE A 49 -6.50 -25.20 -5.03
CA PHE A 49 -7.33 -24.74 -6.15
C PHE A 49 -8.26 -25.86 -6.62
N VAL A 50 -9.56 -25.61 -6.61
CA VAL A 50 -10.60 -26.56 -7.04
C VAL A 50 -11.06 -26.25 -8.47
N ASN A 51 -11.77 -27.19 -9.09
CA ASN A 51 -12.17 -27.10 -10.50
C ASN A 51 -13.59 -26.56 -10.71
N THR A 52 -14.39 -26.40 -9.66
CA THR A 52 -15.75 -25.87 -9.71
C THR A 52 -15.94 -24.74 -8.71
N ILE A 53 -16.93 -23.87 -8.95
CA ILE A 53 -17.27 -22.78 -8.03
C ILE A 53 -17.85 -23.36 -6.73
N GLN A 54 -18.63 -24.43 -6.83
CA GLN A 54 -19.34 -25.10 -5.74
C GLN A 54 -18.38 -25.62 -4.66
N ASP A 55 -17.26 -26.19 -5.08
CA ASP A 55 -16.25 -26.76 -4.17
C ASP A 55 -15.37 -25.70 -3.49
N ALA A 56 -15.44 -24.45 -3.95
CA ALA A 56 -14.63 -23.37 -3.44
C ALA A 56 -15.24 -22.74 -2.19
N LYS A 57 -14.40 -22.32 -1.26
CA LYS A 57 -14.83 -21.37 -0.21
C LYS A 57 -14.96 -19.96 -0.78
N VAL A 58 -14.05 -19.60 -1.69
CA VAL A 58 -14.02 -18.28 -2.35
C VAL A 58 -13.67 -18.44 -3.82
N ALA A 59 -14.37 -17.68 -4.65
CA ALA A 59 -13.97 -17.44 -6.03
C ALA A 59 -13.03 -16.22 -6.13
N ILE A 60 -12.07 -16.25 -7.05
CA ILE A 60 -11.18 -15.12 -7.30
C ILE A 60 -11.37 -14.67 -8.74
N LEU A 61 -11.66 -13.39 -8.95
CA LEU A 61 -11.54 -12.76 -10.26
C LEU A 61 -10.03 -12.69 -10.61
N PRO A 62 -9.55 -13.46 -11.60
CA PRO A 62 -8.14 -13.79 -11.68
C PRO A 62 -7.26 -12.65 -12.18
N MET A 63 -7.83 -11.70 -12.92
CA MET A 63 -7.18 -10.46 -13.34
C MET A 63 -7.81 -9.27 -12.60
N SER A 64 -7.11 -8.15 -12.57
CA SER A 64 -7.58 -6.92 -11.95
C SER A 64 -8.83 -6.40 -12.67
N TRP A 65 -9.70 -5.69 -11.97
CA TRP A 65 -10.81 -4.97 -12.61
C TRP A 65 -10.30 -4.00 -13.69
N ASN A 66 -9.13 -3.41 -13.48
CA ASN A 66 -8.46 -2.54 -14.44
C ASN A 66 -8.15 -3.24 -15.76
N TYR A 67 -7.73 -4.51 -15.72
CA TYR A 67 -7.46 -5.31 -16.92
C TYR A 67 -8.74 -5.54 -17.74
N TYR A 68 -9.82 -6.00 -17.09
CA TYR A 68 -11.08 -6.24 -17.79
C TYR A 68 -11.64 -4.95 -18.39
N TYR A 69 -11.45 -3.81 -17.70
CA TYR A 69 -11.80 -2.52 -18.27
C TYR A 69 -10.93 -2.16 -19.49
N SER A 70 -9.60 -2.18 -19.34
CA SER A 70 -8.68 -1.68 -20.39
C SER A 70 -8.66 -2.54 -21.66
N THR A 71 -9.07 -3.80 -21.54
CA THR A 71 -9.15 -4.76 -22.65
C THR A 71 -10.57 -4.96 -23.16
N ASN A 72 -11.54 -4.16 -22.70
CA ASN A 72 -12.95 -4.25 -23.08
C ASN A 72 -13.61 -5.63 -22.81
N GLN A 73 -13.23 -6.26 -21.70
CA GLN A 73 -13.70 -7.58 -21.25
C GLN A 73 -14.54 -7.48 -19.96
N LEU A 74 -15.21 -6.35 -19.71
CA LEU A 74 -16.04 -6.20 -18.52
C LEU A 74 -17.20 -7.20 -18.48
N SER A 75 -17.81 -7.55 -19.63
CA SER A 75 -18.84 -8.59 -19.67
C SER A 75 -18.34 -9.91 -19.10
N VAL A 76 -17.16 -10.36 -19.54
CA VAL A 76 -16.51 -11.60 -19.06
C VAL A 76 -16.32 -11.59 -17.53
N ALA A 77 -15.93 -10.45 -16.95
CA ALA A 77 -15.80 -10.33 -15.49
C ALA A 77 -17.16 -10.37 -14.78
N LYS A 78 -18.17 -9.67 -15.34
CA LYS A 78 -19.52 -9.61 -14.78
C LYS A 78 -20.21 -10.98 -14.82
N ASP A 79 -20.15 -11.68 -15.94
CA ASP A 79 -20.72 -13.01 -16.11
C ASP A 79 -20.17 -13.97 -15.04
N PHE A 80 -18.85 -13.90 -14.77
CA PHE A 80 -18.24 -14.72 -13.73
C PHE A 80 -18.68 -14.31 -12.31
N ILE A 81 -18.80 -13.01 -12.01
CA ILE A 81 -19.32 -12.55 -10.73
C ILE A 81 -20.76 -13.05 -10.52
N GLU A 82 -21.61 -12.94 -11.55
CA GLU A 82 -22.99 -13.43 -11.52
C GLU A 82 -23.06 -14.96 -11.36
N ASP A 83 -22.16 -15.72 -12.00
CA ASP A 83 -22.06 -17.16 -11.78
C ASP A 83 -21.70 -17.50 -10.32
N THR A 84 -20.82 -16.74 -9.67
CA THR A 84 -20.53 -16.96 -8.25
C THR A 84 -21.73 -16.66 -7.34
N GLN A 85 -22.57 -15.69 -7.71
CA GLN A 85 -23.82 -15.39 -6.99
C GLN A 85 -24.80 -16.55 -7.06
N LYS A 86 -24.95 -17.20 -8.23
CA LYS A 86 -25.84 -18.37 -8.39
C LYS A 86 -25.49 -19.51 -7.43
N TYR A 87 -24.21 -19.64 -7.06
CA TYR A 87 -23.72 -20.67 -6.13
C TYR A 87 -23.56 -20.17 -4.69
N ASN A 88 -24.03 -18.95 -4.38
CA ASN A 88 -23.86 -18.29 -3.08
C ASN A 88 -22.39 -18.27 -2.63
N LYS A 89 -21.46 -18.07 -3.56
CA LYS A 89 -20.03 -18.00 -3.26
C LYS A 89 -19.55 -16.56 -3.21
N PRO A 90 -18.77 -16.18 -2.19
CA PRO A 90 -18.09 -14.90 -2.18
C PRO A 90 -17.02 -14.86 -3.28
N ILE A 91 -16.84 -13.69 -3.88
CA ILE A 91 -15.81 -13.43 -4.89
C ILE A 91 -14.87 -12.32 -4.44
N TRP A 92 -13.57 -12.55 -4.63
CA TRP A 92 -12.53 -11.56 -4.41
C TRP A 92 -12.08 -10.93 -5.71
N ILE A 93 -12.01 -9.61 -5.71
CA ILE A 93 -11.67 -8.78 -6.86
C ILE A 93 -10.51 -7.88 -6.47
N ALA A 94 -9.52 -7.71 -7.35
CA ALA A 94 -8.45 -6.74 -7.16
C ALA A 94 -8.66 -5.50 -8.05
N MET A 95 -8.58 -4.32 -7.48
CA MET A 95 -8.45 -3.05 -8.21
C MET A 95 -7.06 -2.48 -7.93
N LEU A 96 -6.24 -2.42 -8.99
CA LEU A 96 -4.82 -2.10 -8.87
C LEU A 96 -4.52 -0.70 -9.42
N GLY A 97 -3.45 -0.10 -8.92
CA GLY A 97 -2.98 1.22 -9.35
C GLY A 97 -3.50 2.38 -8.49
N ASP A 98 -3.21 3.58 -8.97
CA ASP A 98 -3.37 4.80 -8.18
C ASP A 98 -4.81 5.32 -8.13
N PHE A 99 -5.60 5.03 -9.16
CA PHE A 99 -6.93 5.61 -9.36
C PHE A 99 -7.99 4.52 -9.47
N GLY A 100 -9.15 4.79 -8.86
CA GLY A 100 -10.28 3.87 -8.88
C GLY A 100 -11.03 3.88 -10.21
N LEU A 101 -11.59 2.73 -10.56
CA LEU A 101 -12.57 2.59 -11.64
C LEU A 101 -13.97 2.39 -11.05
N PRO A 102 -15.03 2.76 -11.77
CA PRO A 102 -16.39 2.33 -11.46
C PRO A 102 -16.47 0.80 -11.49
N ILE A 103 -17.02 0.24 -10.42
CA ILE A 103 -17.38 -1.17 -10.30
C ILE A 103 -18.78 -1.20 -9.67
N PRO A 104 -19.74 -1.97 -10.23
CA PRO A 104 -21.04 -2.17 -9.59
C PRO A 104 -20.86 -2.77 -8.19
N ASP A 105 -21.75 -2.43 -7.27
CA ASP A 105 -21.70 -3.01 -5.93
C ASP A 105 -22.36 -4.40 -5.97
N TYR A 106 -21.54 -5.44 -5.88
CA TYR A 106 -21.98 -6.82 -5.84
C TYR A 106 -21.98 -7.31 -4.39
N SER A 107 -23.13 -7.76 -3.90
CA SER A 107 -23.34 -8.14 -2.49
C SER A 107 -22.42 -9.27 -2.00
N ASN A 108 -22.00 -10.16 -2.89
CA ASN A 108 -21.09 -11.27 -2.60
C ASN A 108 -19.61 -10.93 -2.90
N SER A 109 -19.27 -9.67 -3.18
CA SER A 109 -17.92 -9.29 -3.58
C SER A 109 -17.12 -8.59 -2.48
N VAL A 110 -15.81 -8.85 -2.48
CA VAL A 110 -14.82 -8.07 -1.74
C VAL A 110 -13.79 -7.51 -2.72
N VAL A 111 -13.67 -6.18 -2.78
CA VAL A 111 -12.78 -5.48 -3.71
C VAL A 111 -11.54 -4.98 -2.98
N PHE A 112 -10.43 -5.67 -3.16
CA PHE A 112 -9.13 -5.31 -2.61
C PHE A 112 -8.44 -4.22 -3.42
N ARG A 113 -8.00 -3.15 -2.73
CA ARG A 113 -7.30 -2.03 -3.35
C ARG A 113 -6.37 -1.32 -2.38
N ALA A 114 -5.25 -0.82 -2.87
CA ALA A 114 -4.31 -0.06 -2.05
C ALA A 114 -4.69 1.43 -1.93
N SER A 115 -5.33 1.98 -2.97
CA SER A 115 -5.64 3.40 -3.10
C SER A 115 -7.13 3.66 -2.98
N GLY A 116 -7.56 4.83 -2.51
CA GLY A 116 -8.97 5.23 -2.52
C GLY A 116 -9.29 6.23 -1.41
N TYR A 117 -10.47 6.84 -1.49
CA TYR A 117 -11.04 7.68 -0.42
C TYR A 117 -11.98 6.82 0.40
N GLN A 118 -11.62 6.50 1.64
CA GLN A 118 -12.42 5.61 2.47
C GLN A 118 -13.88 6.10 2.58
N SER A 119 -14.07 7.40 2.79
CA SER A 119 -15.40 8.04 2.86
C SER A 119 -16.27 7.89 1.60
N LYS A 120 -15.69 7.52 0.45
CA LYS A 120 -16.37 7.40 -0.85
C LYS A 120 -16.54 5.97 -1.34
N LEU A 121 -16.19 4.99 -0.52
CA LEU A 121 -16.24 3.57 -0.87
C LEU A 121 -17.32 2.87 -0.04
N SER A 122 -18.01 1.92 -0.67
CA SER A 122 -18.90 1.00 0.05
C SER A 122 -18.09 0.00 0.88
N ASN A 123 -18.75 -0.66 1.82
CA ASN A 123 -18.13 -1.65 2.72
C ASN A 123 -17.55 -2.87 1.99
N SER A 124 -17.95 -3.11 0.73
CA SER A 124 -17.36 -4.18 -0.10
C SER A 124 -15.91 -3.87 -0.49
N HIS A 125 -15.45 -2.63 -0.40
CA HIS A 125 -14.06 -2.26 -0.67
C HIS A 125 -13.18 -2.40 0.58
N GLN A 126 -12.05 -3.09 0.41
CA GLN A 126 -11.11 -3.38 1.48
C GLN A 126 -9.71 -2.91 1.12
N GLY A 127 -9.05 -2.27 2.09
CA GLY A 127 -7.66 -1.86 1.96
C GLY A 127 -6.76 -3.08 1.80
N MET A 128 -5.84 -3.03 0.85
CA MET A 128 -4.83 -4.07 0.63
C MET A 128 -3.43 -3.45 0.77
N PRO A 129 -2.52 -4.09 1.52
CA PRO A 129 -1.16 -3.59 1.65
C PRO A 129 -0.44 -3.63 0.30
N VAL A 130 0.54 -2.74 0.16
CA VAL A 130 1.49 -2.84 -0.95
C VAL A 130 2.53 -3.88 -0.55
N PHE A 131 2.48 -5.05 -1.19
CA PHE A 131 3.45 -6.11 -0.95
C PHE A 131 4.82 -5.69 -1.49
N ILE A 132 5.77 -5.55 -0.57
CA ILE A 132 7.17 -5.23 -0.86
C ILE A 132 8.05 -6.41 -0.43
N ASN A 133 9.23 -6.52 -1.04
CA ASN A 133 10.27 -7.42 -0.54
C ASN A 133 10.80 -6.89 0.79
N ASP A 134 11.35 -7.79 1.61
CA ASP A 134 11.96 -7.41 2.87
C ASP A 134 13.18 -6.50 2.66
N PRO A 135 13.12 -5.22 3.06
CA PRO A 135 14.22 -4.30 2.82
C PRO A 135 15.47 -4.66 3.65
N LEU A 136 15.30 -5.27 4.82
CA LEU A 136 16.44 -5.68 5.66
C LEU A 136 17.23 -6.80 4.98
N GLN A 137 16.53 -7.81 4.44
CA GLN A 137 17.17 -8.88 3.69
C GLN A 137 17.73 -8.36 2.36
N THR A 138 16.96 -7.54 1.63
CA THR A 138 17.30 -7.10 0.26
C THR A 138 18.50 -6.16 0.21
N TYR A 139 18.61 -5.23 1.16
CA TYR A 139 19.62 -4.16 1.11
C TYR A 139 20.73 -4.29 2.16
N TYR A 140 20.53 -5.13 3.18
CA TYR A 140 21.49 -5.25 4.28
C TYR A 140 21.86 -6.70 4.62
N SER A 141 21.23 -7.70 4.00
CA SER A 141 21.37 -9.11 4.37
C SER A 141 21.12 -9.35 5.87
N GLN A 142 20.15 -8.64 6.45
CA GLN A 142 19.76 -8.72 7.85
C GLN A 142 18.34 -9.26 8.01
N SER A 143 18.11 -10.01 9.07
CA SER A 143 16.78 -10.51 9.45
C SER A 143 16.13 -9.75 10.61
N HIS A 144 16.92 -8.91 11.30
CA HIS A 144 16.52 -8.15 12.49
C HIS A 144 16.66 -6.64 12.23
N ILE A 145 15.80 -5.84 12.87
CA ILE A 145 15.82 -4.38 12.70
C ILE A 145 17.09 -3.77 13.33
N PHE A 146 17.57 -2.68 12.75
CA PHE A 146 18.66 -1.91 13.35
C PHE A 146 18.16 -1.17 14.59
N LYS A 147 18.80 -1.42 15.74
CA LYS A 147 18.50 -0.72 16.99
C LYS A 147 18.70 0.79 16.83
N ARG A 148 17.78 1.57 17.40
CA ARG A 148 17.86 3.03 17.46
C ARG A 148 17.97 3.48 18.91
N PRO A 149 18.99 4.30 19.26
CA PRO A 149 19.04 4.89 20.59
C PRO A 149 17.85 5.84 20.77
N TYR A 150 17.19 5.73 21.92
CA TYR A 150 16.16 6.68 22.30
C TYR A 150 16.81 8.03 22.67
N HIS A 151 16.32 9.10 22.06
CA HIS A 151 16.75 10.46 22.37
C HIS A 151 15.52 11.31 22.62
N LYS A 152 15.48 12.08 23.72
CA LYS A 152 14.34 12.95 24.06
C LYS A 152 13.86 13.83 22.90
N LYS A 153 14.78 14.25 22.02
CA LYS A 153 14.47 14.97 20.78
C LYS A 153 14.49 13.98 19.60
N PRO A 154 13.32 13.54 19.09
CA PRO A 154 13.25 12.52 18.05
C PRO A 154 13.67 13.04 16.68
N THR A 155 14.09 12.14 15.80
CA THR A 155 14.46 12.42 14.41
C THR A 155 13.39 11.94 13.44
N ILE A 156 12.87 12.85 12.63
CA ILE A 156 11.93 12.57 11.54
C ILE A 156 12.71 12.48 10.22
N GLY A 157 12.54 11.36 9.52
CA GLY A 157 13.15 11.08 8.24
C GLY A 157 12.20 11.25 7.05
N PHE A 158 12.78 11.61 5.91
CA PHE A 158 12.12 11.55 4.61
C PHE A 158 13.16 11.49 3.49
N CYS A 159 13.00 10.55 2.57
CA CYS A 159 13.74 10.52 1.31
C CYS A 159 12.77 10.38 0.14
N GLY A 160 12.83 11.31 -0.81
CA GLY A 160 12.02 11.25 -2.01
C GLY A 160 11.64 12.61 -2.59
N GLN A 161 10.69 12.58 -3.51
CA GLN A 161 10.25 13.78 -4.20
C GLN A 161 9.43 14.69 -3.27
N ALA A 162 9.73 15.98 -3.22
CA ALA A 162 8.85 16.98 -2.63
C ALA A 162 9.13 18.33 -3.31
N SER A 163 8.15 19.22 -3.31
CA SER A 163 8.31 20.54 -3.90
C SER A 163 7.57 21.57 -3.06
N THR A 164 8.08 22.79 -2.96
CA THR A 164 7.34 23.94 -2.43
C THR A 164 7.03 24.95 -3.53
N SER A 165 7.23 24.58 -4.80
CA SER A 165 7.01 25.46 -5.95
C SER A 165 5.53 25.61 -6.27
N ALA A 166 5.05 26.86 -6.27
CA ALA A 166 3.70 27.20 -6.68
C ALA A 166 3.41 26.81 -8.15
N ILE A 167 4.43 26.89 -9.02
CA ILE A 167 4.30 26.52 -10.44
C ILE A 167 4.10 25.00 -10.58
N THR A 168 4.90 24.20 -9.86
CA THR A 168 4.72 22.73 -9.84
C THR A 168 3.35 22.36 -9.31
N ARG A 169 2.91 23.01 -8.23
CA ARG A 169 1.56 22.84 -7.67
C ARG A 169 0.49 23.13 -8.73
N ALA A 170 0.53 24.29 -9.36
CA ALA A 170 -0.46 24.69 -10.38
C ALA A 170 -0.52 23.68 -11.53
N LYS A 171 0.64 23.26 -12.06
CA LYS A 171 0.72 22.23 -13.12
C LYS A 171 0.08 20.90 -12.70
N GLU A 172 0.39 20.42 -11.50
CA GLU A 172 -0.22 19.18 -10.98
C GLU A 172 -1.73 19.32 -10.80
N LEU A 173 -2.21 20.45 -10.26
CA LEU A 173 -3.63 20.71 -10.08
C LEU A 173 -4.38 20.77 -11.42
N VAL A 174 -3.83 21.46 -12.43
CA VAL A 174 -4.40 21.50 -13.79
C VAL A 174 -4.47 20.10 -14.39
N ASN A 175 -3.43 19.28 -14.24
CA ASN A 175 -3.43 17.89 -14.71
C ASN A 175 -4.51 17.05 -14.02
N ILE A 176 -4.71 17.20 -12.71
CA ILE A 176 -5.76 16.49 -11.98
C ILE A 176 -7.14 16.98 -12.42
N ALA A 177 -7.33 18.30 -12.54
CA ALA A 177 -8.58 18.89 -13.01
C ALA A 177 -8.95 18.40 -14.41
N GLY A 178 -7.97 18.34 -15.33
CA GLY A 178 -8.15 17.78 -16.67
C GLY A 178 -8.55 16.30 -16.65
N ARG A 179 -7.92 15.47 -15.78
CA ARG A 179 -8.33 14.07 -15.60
C ARG A 179 -9.74 13.93 -15.04
N ASN A 180 -10.10 14.75 -14.06
CA ASN A 180 -11.43 14.76 -13.46
C ASN A 180 -12.48 15.20 -14.49
N LEU A 181 -12.19 16.24 -15.30
CA LEU A 181 -13.07 16.67 -16.38
C LEU A 181 -13.27 15.56 -17.41
N ALA A 182 -12.19 14.87 -17.80
CA ALA A 182 -12.24 13.74 -18.72
C ALA A 182 -13.17 12.61 -18.23
N TYR A 183 -13.34 12.45 -16.91
CA TYR A 183 -14.34 11.55 -16.33
C TYR A 183 -15.76 12.02 -16.57
N TYR A 184 -16.06 13.29 -16.23
CA TYR A 184 -17.41 13.83 -16.36
C TYR A 184 -17.89 13.91 -17.82
N ILE A 185 -16.99 14.16 -18.77
CA ILE A 185 -17.29 14.11 -20.21
C ILE A 185 -17.17 12.69 -20.81
N LYS A 186 -17.02 11.66 -19.99
CA LYS A 186 -16.98 10.23 -20.35
C LYS A 186 -15.83 9.82 -21.30
N GLN A 187 -14.76 10.62 -21.38
CA GLN A 187 -13.56 10.27 -22.15
C GLN A 187 -12.62 9.33 -21.39
N ARG A 188 -12.64 9.36 -20.06
CA ARG A 188 -11.84 8.48 -19.21
C ARG A 188 -12.70 7.90 -18.08
N PRO A 189 -12.46 6.66 -17.65
CA PRO A 189 -13.29 6.01 -16.63
C PRO A 189 -12.88 6.30 -15.19
N TYR A 190 -11.70 6.87 -14.96
CA TYR A 190 -11.13 6.96 -13.62
C TYR A 190 -11.94 7.91 -12.75
N LYS A 191 -12.35 7.45 -11.57
CA LYS A 191 -13.14 8.26 -10.64
C LYS A 191 -12.38 9.57 -10.30
N PRO A 192 -13.08 10.70 -10.16
CA PRO A 192 -12.46 11.98 -9.84
C PRO A 192 -11.69 11.94 -8.52
N GLU A 193 -10.48 12.49 -8.54
CA GLU A 193 -9.60 12.62 -7.37
C GLU A 193 -9.74 14.01 -6.73
N LYS A 194 -9.38 14.12 -5.45
CA LYS A 194 -9.21 15.44 -4.80
C LYS A 194 -8.14 16.23 -5.55
N LEU A 195 -8.36 17.53 -5.73
CA LEU A 195 -7.39 18.45 -6.34
C LEU A 195 -6.22 18.73 -5.38
N THR A 196 -5.36 17.73 -5.21
CA THR A 196 -4.21 17.78 -4.29
C THR A 196 -2.92 17.52 -5.05
N SER A 197 -2.01 18.49 -5.04
CA SER A 197 -0.65 18.32 -5.53
C SER A 197 0.17 17.53 -4.50
N SER A 198 0.47 16.25 -4.77
CA SER A 198 1.14 15.37 -3.82
C SER A 198 2.59 15.75 -3.56
N SER A 199 3.27 16.38 -4.52
CA SER A 199 4.63 16.90 -4.32
C SER A 199 4.62 18.14 -3.42
N PHE A 200 3.65 19.04 -3.62
CA PHE A 200 3.44 20.22 -2.79
C PHE A 200 3.00 19.88 -1.37
N PHE A 201 2.07 18.93 -1.25
CA PHE A 201 1.59 18.42 0.03
C PHE A 201 2.75 17.89 0.90
N ARG A 202 3.62 17.06 0.32
CA ARG A 202 4.84 16.60 0.99
C ARG A 202 5.76 17.77 1.34
N GLY A 203 5.97 18.71 0.43
CA GLY A 203 6.80 19.89 0.70
C GLY A 203 6.32 20.70 1.91
N GLN A 204 5.00 20.89 2.05
CA GLN A 204 4.40 21.53 3.23
C GLN A 204 4.64 20.73 4.50
N SER A 205 4.43 19.41 4.45
CA SER A 205 4.67 18.51 5.59
C SER A 205 6.12 18.60 6.10
N LEU A 206 7.08 18.60 5.16
CA LEU A 206 8.50 18.71 5.50
C LEU A 206 8.85 20.09 6.07
N ARG A 207 8.30 21.17 5.49
CA ARG A 207 8.51 22.52 5.98
C ARG A 207 8.03 22.68 7.43
N ALA A 208 6.85 22.17 7.76
CA ALA A 208 6.33 22.19 9.11
C ALA A 208 7.26 21.48 10.11
N CYS A 209 7.80 20.32 9.73
CA CYS A 209 8.79 19.62 10.55
C CYS A 209 10.08 20.43 10.74
N GLN A 210 10.58 21.07 9.68
CA GLN A 210 11.83 21.86 9.71
C GLN A 210 11.70 23.13 10.55
N GLN A 211 10.49 23.70 10.64
CA GLN A 211 10.21 24.89 11.45
C GLN A 211 10.05 24.57 12.94
N SER A 212 9.80 23.31 13.30
CA SER A 212 9.64 22.89 14.68
C SER A 212 10.99 22.75 15.38
N THR A 213 11.15 23.41 16.53
CA THR A 213 12.31 23.24 17.40
C THR A 213 12.26 21.97 18.25
N LEU A 214 11.13 21.25 18.27
CA LEU A 214 10.88 20.07 19.10
C LEU A 214 11.45 18.78 18.52
N VAL A 215 11.75 18.75 17.23
CA VAL A 215 12.20 17.56 16.51
C VAL A 215 13.47 17.84 15.70
N ARG A 216 14.18 16.79 15.29
CA ARG A 216 15.26 16.86 14.30
C ARG A 216 14.74 16.36 12.97
N THR A 217 15.23 16.90 11.86
CA THR A 217 14.86 16.45 10.52
C THR A 217 16.04 15.82 9.79
N ASN A 218 15.85 14.64 9.22
CA ASN A 218 16.79 13.96 8.34
C ASN A 218 16.15 13.82 6.95
N PHE A 219 16.21 14.88 6.15
CA PHE A 219 15.49 14.97 4.88
C PHE A 219 16.41 14.96 3.67
N ILE A 220 16.17 14.02 2.76
CA ILE A 220 16.77 13.93 1.43
C ILE A 220 15.69 14.24 0.40
N VAL A 221 15.51 15.54 0.11
CA VAL A 221 14.50 16.03 -0.82
C VAL A 221 15.02 15.97 -2.25
N ARG A 222 14.21 15.42 -3.15
CA ARG A 222 14.55 15.27 -4.57
C ARG A 222 13.53 16.00 -5.44
N ASN A 223 13.97 16.51 -6.59
CA ASN A 223 13.06 17.13 -7.57
C ASN A 223 12.28 16.10 -8.40
N GLN A 224 12.83 14.89 -8.53
CA GLN A 224 12.25 13.79 -9.29
C GLN A 224 12.19 12.50 -8.48
N TYR A 225 11.25 11.63 -8.83
CA TYR A 225 11.16 10.29 -8.26
C TYR A 225 12.47 9.53 -8.49
N ARG A 226 12.98 8.89 -7.42
CA ARG A 226 14.28 8.19 -7.40
C ARG A 226 15.44 9.02 -7.98
N ALA A 227 15.42 10.35 -7.80
CA ALA A 227 16.42 11.27 -8.36
C ALA A 227 16.58 11.17 -9.89
N GLY A 228 15.55 10.71 -10.61
CA GLY A 228 15.61 10.52 -12.05
C GLY A 228 16.39 9.29 -12.50
N ALA A 229 16.70 8.35 -11.59
CA ALA A 229 17.46 7.13 -11.88
C ALA A 229 16.88 6.34 -13.07
N LYS A 230 17.69 6.17 -14.11
CA LYS A 230 17.34 5.45 -15.33
C LYS A 230 17.95 4.05 -15.32
N THR A 231 19.20 3.91 -14.87
CA THR A 231 19.95 2.65 -14.88
C THR A 231 19.66 1.78 -13.65
N VAL A 232 20.04 0.50 -13.71
CA VAL A 232 19.91 -0.43 -12.57
C VAL A 232 20.77 0.03 -11.38
N ALA A 233 22.02 0.46 -11.64
CA ALA A 233 22.94 0.94 -10.62
C ALA A 233 22.40 2.21 -9.93
N GLU A 234 21.91 3.19 -10.69
CA GLU A 234 21.30 4.40 -10.13
C GLU A 234 20.06 4.07 -9.29
N ARG A 235 19.23 3.13 -9.75
CA ARG A 235 18.06 2.67 -8.99
C ARG A 235 18.48 2.02 -7.68
N HIS A 236 19.52 1.19 -7.69
CA HIS A 236 20.06 0.56 -6.49
C HIS A 236 20.60 1.62 -5.51
N ALA A 237 21.47 2.52 -5.96
CA ALA A 237 22.00 3.61 -5.13
C ALA A 237 20.88 4.50 -4.56
N SER A 238 19.86 4.82 -5.37
CA SER A 238 18.71 5.61 -4.93
C SER A 238 17.89 4.91 -3.83
N SER A 239 17.85 3.56 -3.84
CA SER A 239 17.19 2.73 -2.85
C SER A 239 18.02 2.61 -1.58
N VAL A 240 19.34 2.41 -1.68
CA VAL A 240 20.24 2.39 -0.52
C VAL A 240 20.12 3.71 0.26
N ALA A 241 20.22 4.85 -0.41
CA ALA A 241 20.03 6.16 0.23
C ALA A 241 18.66 6.33 0.89
N PHE A 242 17.62 5.73 0.30
CA PHE A 242 16.25 5.77 0.85
C PHE A 242 16.13 4.93 2.13
N TYR A 243 16.65 3.71 2.14
CA TYR A 243 16.60 2.84 3.31
C TYR A 243 17.60 3.26 4.40
N ASP A 244 18.74 3.86 4.04
CA ASP A 244 19.68 4.41 5.02
C ASP A 244 19.09 5.63 5.74
N ASN A 245 18.32 6.46 5.03
CA ASN A 245 17.55 7.53 5.65
C ASN A 245 16.53 6.99 6.66
N MET A 246 15.83 5.90 6.34
CA MET A 246 14.92 5.24 7.29
C MET A 246 15.67 4.62 8.47
N LYS A 247 16.76 3.92 8.19
CA LYS A 247 17.61 3.27 9.19
C LYS A 247 18.13 4.25 10.22
N THR A 248 18.42 5.49 9.82
CA THR A 248 19.01 6.54 10.66
C THR A 248 18.00 7.54 11.26
N SER A 249 16.70 7.30 11.06
CA SER A 249 15.63 8.13 11.61
C SER A 249 14.75 7.30 12.55
N ASP A 250 14.03 7.97 13.45
CA ASP A 250 13.14 7.31 14.42
C ASP A 250 11.72 7.21 13.85
N TYR A 251 11.29 8.30 13.21
CA TYR A 251 9.98 8.45 12.58
C TYR A 251 10.12 8.72 11.08
N ILE A 252 9.15 8.32 10.26
CA ILE A 252 9.20 8.53 8.80
C ILE A 252 7.89 9.14 8.27
N ILE A 253 7.98 10.26 7.52
CA ILE A 253 6.82 10.91 6.91
C ILE A 253 6.18 10.02 5.84
N CYS A 254 4.97 9.54 6.10
CA CYS A 254 4.18 8.66 5.24
C CYS A 254 2.95 9.40 4.69
N ALA A 255 3.18 10.31 3.75
CA ALA A 255 2.13 10.99 3.00
C ALA A 255 1.72 10.22 1.73
N ARG A 256 0.54 10.54 1.18
CA ARG A 256 0.06 10.02 -0.09
C ARG A 256 0.96 10.36 -1.28
N GLY A 257 0.94 9.51 -2.30
CA GLY A 257 1.50 9.76 -3.63
C GLY A 257 0.46 10.35 -4.60
N ALA A 258 0.58 9.96 -5.88
CA ALA A 258 -0.44 10.27 -6.88
C ALA A 258 -1.79 9.61 -6.50
N GLY A 259 -1.78 8.31 -6.19
CA GLY A 259 -2.90 7.65 -5.53
C GLY A 259 -2.99 8.01 -4.04
N ASN A 260 -4.19 7.85 -3.47
CA ASN A 260 -4.47 8.15 -2.05
C ASN A 260 -3.97 7.05 -1.10
N PHE A 261 -2.67 6.78 -1.12
CA PHE A 261 -2.00 5.79 -0.26
C PHE A 261 -0.49 6.03 -0.25
N SER A 262 0.23 5.36 0.66
CA SER A 262 1.68 5.48 0.80
C SER A 262 2.36 4.11 0.79
N VAL A 263 3.16 3.82 -0.24
CA VAL A 263 4.06 2.64 -0.22
C VAL A 263 5.05 2.73 0.96
N ARG A 264 5.48 3.96 1.27
CA ARG A 264 6.42 4.27 2.34
C ARG A 264 5.93 3.82 3.72
N LEU A 265 4.61 3.75 3.93
CA LEU A 265 4.05 3.21 5.16
C LEU A 265 4.54 1.78 5.40
N TYR A 266 4.43 0.91 4.40
CA TYR A 266 4.85 -0.49 4.49
C TYR A 266 6.37 -0.62 4.57
N GLU A 267 7.11 0.20 3.83
CA GLU A 267 8.59 0.23 3.89
C GLU A 267 9.08 0.67 5.29
N THR A 268 8.40 1.63 5.92
CA THR A 268 8.70 2.12 7.27
C THR A 268 8.48 1.04 8.32
N LEU A 269 7.31 0.37 8.27
CA LEU A 269 6.99 -0.73 9.17
C LEU A 269 7.97 -1.91 8.97
N ALA A 270 8.29 -2.23 7.72
CA ALA A 270 9.26 -3.28 7.39
C ALA A 270 10.66 -2.98 7.96
N MET A 271 11.06 -1.72 8.05
CA MET A 271 12.33 -1.30 8.68
C MET A 271 12.25 -1.22 10.21
N GLY A 272 11.09 -1.51 10.82
CA GLY A 272 10.86 -1.34 12.26
C GLY A 272 10.94 0.10 12.71
N ARG A 273 10.46 1.03 11.89
CA ARG A 273 10.38 2.47 12.20
C ARG A 273 8.94 2.88 12.43
N ILE A 274 8.75 4.07 13.01
CA ILE A 274 7.42 4.57 13.36
C ILE A 274 6.92 5.49 12.24
N PRO A 275 5.83 5.17 11.54
CA PRO A 275 5.26 6.06 10.55
C PRO A 275 4.73 7.35 11.20
N VAL A 276 4.92 8.47 10.52
CA VAL A 276 4.10 9.67 10.68
C VAL A 276 3.10 9.64 9.53
N TYR A 277 1.93 9.07 9.79
CA TYR A 277 0.90 8.90 8.78
C TYR A 277 0.08 10.17 8.68
N ILE A 278 0.04 10.75 7.47
CA ILE A 278 -0.77 11.92 7.20
C ILE A 278 -2.04 11.44 6.53
N ASN A 279 -3.13 11.48 7.28
CA ASN A 279 -4.43 11.01 6.85
C ASN A 279 -5.04 11.97 5.82
N THR A 280 -5.20 11.46 4.60
CA THR A 280 -5.89 12.15 3.51
C THR A 280 -7.13 11.36 3.08
N ASP A 281 -7.83 10.76 4.05
CA ASP A 281 -8.93 9.81 3.86
C ASP A 281 -8.50 8.54 3.11
N GLY A 282 -7.29 8.04 3.41
CA GLY A 282 -6.70 6.89 2.73
C GLY A 282 -7.26 5.55 3.23
N LEU A 283 -7.40 4.58 2.33
CA LEU A 283 -7.90 3.24 2.70
C LEU A 283 -6.78 2.35 3.26
N LEU A 284 -6.60 2.34 4.59
CA LEU A 284 -5.68 1.42 5.27
C LEU A 284 -6.21 -0.03 5.25
N PRO A 285 -5.34 -1.06 5.20
CA PRO A 285 -5.77 -2.45 5.25
C PRO A 285 -6.22 -2.87 6.64
N LEU A 286 -7.21 -3.79 6.69
CA LEU A 286 -7.69 -4.45 7.92
C LEU A 286 -7.99 -3.48 9.08
N GLN A 287 -8.69 -2.37 8.81
CA GLN A 287 -8.93 -1.31 9.80
C GLN A 287 -9.69 -1.77 11.04
N ASP A 288 -10.58 -2.75 10.89
CA ASP A 288 -11.34 -3.32 12.01
C ASP A 288 -10.49 -4.28 12.88
N THR A 289 -9.29 -4.64 12.42
CA THR A 289 -8.40 -5.60 13.10
C THR A 289 -7.11 -4.94 13.61
N ILE A 290 -6.57 -3.96 12.87
CA ILE A 290 -5.32 -3.28 13.21
C ILE A 290 -5.64 -1.94 13.86
N ASP A 291 -5.25 -1.78 15.12
CA ASP A 291 -5.27 -0.49 15.81
C ASP A 291 -4.10 0.38 15.32
N TRP A 292 -4.29 1.00 14.14
CA TRP A 292 -3.26 1.75 13.45
C TRP A 292 -2.65 2.86 14.29
N LYS A 293 -3.44 3.55 15.13
CA LYS A 293 -2.97 4.67 15.96
C LYS A 293 -1.96 4.25 17.04
N LYS A 294 -1.89 2.96 17.39
CA LYS A 294 -0.81 2.43 18.26
C LYS A 294 0.53 2.33 17.54
N HIS A 295 0.51 2.16 16.22
CA HIS A 295 1.70 1.87 15.42
C HIS A 295 2.33 3.11 14.77
N MET A 296 1.62 4.25 14.75
CA MET A 296 2.02 5.44 14.02
C MET A 296 1.61 6.73 14.73
N VAL A 297 2.33 7.81 14.45
CA VAL A 297 1.85 9.16 14.73
C VAL A 297 0.80 9.51 13.69
N TRP A 298 -0.44 9.71 14.14
CA TRP A 298 -1.57 10.05 13.28
C TRP A 298 -1.71 11.57 13.16
N VAL A 299 -1.72 12.08 11.93
CA VAL A 299 -1.85 13.52 11.63
C VAL A 299 -2.95 13.70 10.60
N GLU A 300 -3.95 14.53 10.89
CA GLU A 300 -4.98 14.88 9.91
C GLU A 300 -4.46 15.87 8.85
N GLU A 301 -5.13 15.91 7.69
CA GLU A 301 -4.69 16.74 6.55
C GLU A 301 -4.60 18.23 6.87
N ASP A 302 -5.42 18.72 7.79
CA ASP A 302 -5.48 20.12 8.25
C ASP A 302 -4.54 20.41 9.44
N GLU A 303 -3.82 19.42 9.96
CA GLU A 303 -2.91 19.53 11.10
C GLU A 303 -1.42 19.47 10.69
N LEU A 304 -1.08 19.81 9.44
CA LEU A 304 0.29 19.66 8.93
C LEU A 304 1.31 20.50 9.70
N ASP A 305 0.93 21.70 10.14
CA ASP A 305 1.75 22.58 10.96
C ASP A 305 2.05 21.98 12.35
N MET A 306 1.18 21.10 12.83
CA MET A 306 1.31 20.40 14.11
C MET A 306 2.13 19.11 14.05
N ILE A 307 2.67 18.70 12.90
CA ILE A 307 3.43 17.44 12.76
C ILE A 307 4.56 17.36 13.80
N GLY A 308 5.36 18.42 13.94
CA GLY A 308 6.48 18.43 14.88
C GLY A 308 6.04 18.24 16.34
N GLN A 309 4.94 18.90 16.73
CA GLN A 309 4.34 18.78 18.06
C GLN A 309 3.79 17.37 18.30
N LYS A 310 2.99 16.82 17.37
CA LYS A 310 2.40 15.48 17.51
C LYS A 310 3.46 14.38 17.60
N VAL A 311 4.55 14.49 16.83
CA VAL A 311 5.67 13.55 16.93
C VAL A 311 6.37 13.67 18.28
N PHE A 312 6.60 14.90 18.76
CA PHE A 312 7.20 15.13 20.06
C PHE A 312 6.35 14.55 21.19
N ASP A 313 5.05 14.83 21.21
CA ASP A 313 4.12 14.34 22.24
C ASP A 313 4.00 12.82 22.23
N PHE A 314 3.88 12.21 21.05
CA PHE A 314 3.88 10.76 20.92
C PHE A 314 5.19 10.16 21.46
N HIS A 315 6.34 10.77 21.13
CA HIS A 315 7.63 10.28 21.58
C HIS A 315 7.85 10.44 23.09
N ALA A 316 7.40 11.56 23.67
CA ALA A 316 7.53 11.85 25.09
C ALA A 316 6.79 10.85 25.99
N ASN A 317 5.74 10.21 25.45
CA ASN A 317 5.00 9.14 26.12
C ASN A 317 5.72 7.77 26.09
N LEU A 318 6.87 7.67 25.42
CA LEU A 318 7.67 6.46 25.35
C LEU A 318 8.94 6.59 26.20
N ASN A 319 9.27 5.53 26.92
CA ASN A 319 10.61 5.33 27.45
C ASN A 319 11.47 4.49 26.46
N PRO A 320 12.79 4.36 26.67
CA PRO A 320 13.66 3.62 25.75
C PRO A 320 13.20 2.18 25.44
N ASN A 321 12.67 1.46 26.44
CA ASN A 321 12.20 0.09 26.25
C ASN A 321 10.89 0.05 25.46
N GLN A 322 9.96 0.98 25.72
CA GLN A 322 8.71 1.09 24.97
C GLN A 322 8.96 1.49 23.52
N PHE A 323 9.92 2.38 23.27
CA PHE A 323 10.33 2.78 21.92
C PHE A 323 10.92 1.60 21.13
N ASP A 324 11.85 0.84 21.73
CA ASP A 324 12.42 -0.35 21.09
C ASP A 324 11.33 -1.41 20.84
N LYS A 325 10.45 -1.64 21.82
CA LYS A 325 9.30 -2.55 21.68
C LYS A 325 8.40 -2.15 20.51
N LEU A 326 8.04 -0.87 20.40
CA LEU A 326 7.21 -0.37 19.30
C LEU A 326 7.89 -0.56 17.93
N CYS A 327 9.21 -0.35 17.85
CA CYS A 327 9.97 -0.63 16.63
C CYS A 327 9.87 -2.12 16.22
N GLN A 328 9.97 -3.03 17.19
CA GLN A 328 9.80 -4.48 16.97
C GLN A 328 8.35 -4.82 16.57
N GLU A 329 7.36 -4.27 17.27
CA GLU A 329 5.94 -4.48 16.97
C GLU A 329 5.59 -4.02 15.54
N ASN A 330 6.10 -2.87 15.10
CA ASN A 330 5.90 -2.38 13.73
C ASN A 330 6.51 -3.33 12.69
N ARG A 331 7.71 -3.86 12.96
CA ARG A 331 8.33 -4.88 12.11
C ARG A 331 7.49 -6.16 12.05
N MET A 332 7.00 -6.63 13.19
CA MET A 332 6.21 -7.85 13.28
C MET A 332 4.84 -7.68 12.64
N LEU A 333 4.21 -6.51 12.77
CA LEU A 333 2.98 -6.17 12.06
C LEU A 333 3.18 -6.31 10.54
N TRP A 334 4.25 -5.72 10.00
CA TRP A 334 4.55 -5.86 8.58
C TRP A 334 4.80 -7.32 8.19
N LYS A 335 5.71 -7.99 8.91
CA LYS A 335 6.17 -9.35 8.58
C LYS A 335 5.06 -10.39 8.67
N ASN A 336 4.22 -10.33 9.71
CA ASN A 336 3.24 -11.36 10.01
C ASN A 336 1.86 -11.09 9.43
N ILE A 337 1.47 -9.81 9.25
CA ILE A 337 0.11 -9.43 8.88
C ILE A 337 0.04 -8.72 7.53
N LEU A 338 0.98 -7.82 7.21
CA LEU A 338 0.89 -7.01 5.99
C LEU A 338 1.63 -7.63 4.78
N GLN A 339 2.22 -8.81 4.95
CA GLN A 339 2.72 -9.64 3.84
C GLN A 339 1.61 -10.48 3.21
N LEU A 340 1.85 -11.01 2.02
CA LEU A 340 0.87 -11.72 1.21
C LEU A 340 0.11 -12.80 1.99
N LYS A 341 0.85 -13.72 2.64
CA LYS A 341 0.27 -14.80 3.45
C LYS A 341 -0.56 -14.26 4.62
N GLY A 342 0.07 -13.40 5.43
CA GLY A 342 -0.56 -12.82 6.62
C GLY A 342 -1.85 -12.08 6.31
N PHE A 343 -1.82 -11.25 5.27
CA PHE A 343 -2.95 -10.42 4.88
C PHE A 343 -4.12 -11.27 4.41
N PHE A 344 -3.87 -12.22 3.51
CA PHE A 344 -4.96 -13.06 3.01
C PHE A 344 -5.48 -14.04 4.06
N ASN A 345 -4.64 -14.54 4.97
CA ASN A 345 -5.13 -15.29 6.14
C ASN A 345 -6.09 -14.47 7.00
N LYS A 346 -5.75 -13.20 7.29
CA LYS A 346 -6.65 -12.30 8.03
C LYS A 346 -7.89 -11.90 7.23
N ALA A 347 -7.77 -11.72 5.93
CA ALA A 347 -8.92 -11.45 5.06
C ALA A 347 -9.92 -12.62 5.07
N ILE A 348 -9.44 -13.87 5.09
CA ILE A 348 -10.29 -15.08 5.24
C ILE A 348 -11.02 -15.03 6.57
N GLU A 349 -10.29 -14.81 7.67
CA GLU A 349 -10.87 -14.73 9.01
C GLU A 349 -11.89 -13.59 9.15
N THR A 350 -11.75 -12.50 8.40
CA THR A 350 -12.58 -11.31 8.54
C THR A 350 -13.82 -11.36 7.63
N PHE A 351 -13.64 -11.76 6.38
CA PHE A 351 -14.67 -11.60 5.34
C PHE A 351 -15.44 -12.88 4.99
N LEU A 352 -15.06 -14.02 5.59
CA LEU A 352 -15.69 -15.32 5.32
C LEU A 352 -16.24 -15.99 6.59
N LYS A 353 -16.53 -15.18 7.63
CA LYS A 353 -17.21 -15.65 8.83
C LYS A 353 -18.65 -16.02 8.56
#